data_AF-A0A7J3JEQ5-F1
#
_entry.id   AF-A0A7J3JEQ5-F1
#
_cell.length_a   1.000
_cell.length_b   1.000
_cell.length_c   1.000
_cell.angle_alpha   90.00
_cell.angle_beta   90.00
_cell.angle_gamma   90.00
#
_symmetry.space_group_name_H-M   'P 1'
#
loop_
_entity.id
_entity.type
_entity.pdbx_description
1 polymer ?
#
loop_
_entity_poly.entity_id
_entity_poly.type
_entity_poly.pdbx_seq_one_letter_code
_entity_poly.pdbx_strand_id
1 'polypeptide(L)'
;MLRTIEVLFVIIILSGAFIATSYLAVLPSPKEVSPINLRRLSFTTLQMLDSDYDLGRVAFETDDAYAWSRLQIALSAALPANVVYNMTVYNVTDTGGQLYTKVASFSNADGLIGTSDVATYTVASSNVTFNYKAEKIGEYSGGGTLYILNCSDANGWWITGYTAHSLAQELYNLLSPYFVNTIMIQNTAQLGQILGGSPLNGEILQNAVIINTCGEAVPIPTAYCTSPYSDNNYARYSYFIGQKVNQYNWTWASIVGYPFYYVTNTAVFSSTQNNWGIYGMQQTSGAGLVAFLRGLDNQAYGTSGTVVDSTARQATLSQAALEACNYYGIYPSSSQTATRTVLESVLATYHLSVGINVLNPISVSGSTYYPGTLYNHGSTNVSGSFLALGLTRTPDVRITALSLLSYYEPRVYASEYTATGTSRMVVLQLGLVGGS
;
A
#
# COMPACT_ATOMS: atom_id res chain seq x y z
N MET A 1 -8.13 58.27 62.17
CA MET A 1 -7.19 57.26 62.71
C MET A 1 -7.62 55.82 62.42
N LEU A 2 -8.89 55.42 62.64
CA LEU A 2 -9.34 54.03 62.41
C LEU A 2 -9.08 53.51 60.97
N ARG A 3 -9.38 54.31 59.94
CA ARG A 3 -9.15 53.94 58.53
C ARG A 3 -7.68 53.70 58.16
N THR A 4 -6.73 54.31 58.86
CA THR A 4 -5.29 54.15 58.57
C THR A 4 -4.77 52.82 59.13
N ILE A 5 -5.32 52.37 60.26
CA ILE A 5 -4.97 51.10 60.89
C ILE A 5 -5.54 49.93 60.09
N GLU A 6 -6.78 50.02 59.60
CA GLU A 6 -7.38 48.98 58.76
C GLU A 6 -6.61 48.77 57.44
N VAL A 7 -6.21 49.84 56.76
CA VAL A 7 -5.42 49.76 55.52
C VAL A 7 -4.06 49.11 55.79
N LEU A 8 -3.42 49.42 56.93
CA LEU A 8 -2.15 48.79 57.32
C LEU A 8 -2.31 47.27 57.53
N PHE A 9 -3.39 46.84 58.19
CA PHE A 9 -3.66 45.42 58.40
C PHE A 9 -3.94 44.67 57.09
N VAL A 10 -4.69 45.26 56.16
CA VAL A 10 -4.94 44.65 54.85
C VAL A 10 -3.64 44.48 54.05
N ILE A 11 -2.75 45.48 54.08
CA ILE A 11 -1.44 45.39 53.43
C ILE A 11 -0.61 44.28 54.06
N ILE A 12 -0.55 44.18 55.39
CA ILE A 12 0.22 43.13 56.08
C ILE A 12 -0.32 41.74 55.75
N ILE A 13 -1.65 41.57 55.71
CA ILE A 13 -2.28 40.29 55.36
C ILE A 13 -1.97 39.91 53.91
N LEU A 14 -2.10 40.84 52.97
CA LEU A 14 -1.84 40.58 51.56
C LEU A 14 -0.36 40.32 51.28
N SER A 15 0.55 41.08 51.91
CA SER A 15 1.99 40.84 51.81
C SER A 15 2.40 39.53 52.47
N GLY A 16 1.84 39.21 53.64
CA GLY A 16 2.07 37.95 54.33
C GLY A 16 1.59 36.75 53.52
N ALA A 17 0.39 36.84 52.94
CA ALA A 17 -0.15 35.81 52.05
C ALA A 17 0.74 35.64 50.82
N PHE A 18 1.15 36.74 50.17
CA PHE A 18 2.01 36.70 48.98
C PHE A 18 3.38 36.08 49.27
N ILE A 19 4.02 36.44 50.40
CA ILE A 19 5.30 35.88 50.82
C ILE A 19 5.14 34.39 51.14
N ALA A 20 4.10 34.01 51.89
CA ALA A 20 3.84 32.61 52.24
C ALA A 20 3.56 31.75 50.99
N THR A 21 2.75 32.23 50.04
CA THR A 21 2.52 31.52 48.78
C THR A 21 3.76 31.48 47.91
N SER A 22 4.60 32.51 47.90
CA SER A 22 5.84 32.52 47.12
C SER A 22 6.90 31.56 47.71
N TYR A 23 6.91 31.40 49.04
CA TYR A 23 7.80 30.45 49.72
C TYR A 23 7.34 29.00 49.57
N LEU A 24 6.01 28.78 49.45
CA LEU A 24 5.41 27.45 49.25
C LEU A 24 5.28 27.07 47.76
N ALA A 25 5.38 28.03 46.84
CA ALA A 25 5.39 27.82 45.38
C ALA A 25 6.80 27.61 44.82
N VAL A 26 7.71 27.04 45.62
CA VAL A 26 8.94 26.44 45.07
C VAL A 26 8.50 25.17 44.35
N LEU A 27 8.48 25.21 43.02
CA LEU A 27 8.33 24.01 42.21
C LEU A 27 9.36 22.99 42.69
N PRO A 28 8.97 21.71 42.91
CA PRO A 28 9.93 20.68 43.24
C PRO A 28 11.05 20.69 42.21
N SER A 29 12.28 20.35 42.60
CA SER A 29 13.38 20.35 41.63
C SER A 29 12.99 19.43 40.45
N PRO A 30 13.39 19.69 39.20
CA PRO A 30 13.01 18.83 38.07
C PRO A 30 13.33 17.34 38.26
N LYS A 31 14.24 17.01 39.19
CA LYS A 31 14.56 15.63 39.59
C LYS A 31 13.48 14.96 40.44
N GLU A 32 12.62 15.72 41.11
CA GLU A 32 11.54 15.22 41.97
C GLU A 32 10.20 15.05 41.22
N VAL A 33 10.03 15.71 40.07
CA VAL A 33 8.75 15.72 39.31
C VAL A 33 8.68 14.62 38.24
N SER A 34 9.80 13.99 37.88
CA SER A 34 9.81 12.86 36.94
C SER A 34 10.80 11.80 37.38
N PRO A 35 10.40 10.83 38.23
CA PRO A 35 11.24 9.66 38.45
C PRO A 35 11.58 9.03 37.10
N ILE A 36 12.86 8.65 36.91
CA ILE A 36 13.30 7.98 35.68
C ILE A 36 12.44 6.74 35.50
N ASN A 37 11.62 6.70 34.46
CA ASN A 37 10.81 5.53 34.12
C ASN A 37 11.74 4.46 33.55
N LEU A 38 12.24 3.57 34.42
CA LEU A 38 13.23 2.55 34.10
C LEU A 38 12.70 1.57 33.04
N ARG A 39 11.40 1.27 33.02
CA ARG A 39 10.77 0.46 31.96
C ARG A 39 10.81 1.14 30.59
N ARG A 40 10.51 2.43 30.52
CA ARG A 40 10.59 3.19 29.27
C ARG A 40 12.03 3.32 28.80
N LEU A 41 12.94 3.65 29.73
CA LEU A 41 14.38 3.76 29.45
C LEU A 41 14.92 2.44 28.87
N SER A 42 14.69 1.32 29.55
CA SER A 42 15.12 -0.01 29.07
C SER A 42 14.59 -0.35 27.69
N PHE A 43 13.29 -0.12 27.43
CA PHE A 43 12.71 -0.38 26.11
C PHE A 43 13.33 0.51 25.02
N THR A 44 13.47 1.81 25.25
CA THR A 44 14.07 2.73 24.27
C THR A 44 15.55 2.45 24.03
N THR A 45 16.27 2.01 25.05
CA THR A 45 17.68 1.60 24.91
C THR A 45 17.79 0.33 24.07
N LEU A 46 16.90 -0.66 24.26
CA LEU A 46 16.86 -1.86 23.40
C LEU A 46 16.56 -1.50 21.94
N GLN A 47 15.62 -0.59 21.67
CA GLN A 47 15.33 -0.11 20.32
C GLN A 47 16.51 0.63 19.69
N MET A 48 17.21 1.46 20.47
CA MET A 48 18.40 2.17 19.98
C MET A 48 19.53 1.20 19.62
N LEU A 49 19.79 0.19 20.46
CA LEU A 49 20.82 -0.81 20.20
C LEU A 49 20.48 -1.69 18.98
N ASP A 50 19.20 -1.77 18.61
CA ASP A 50 18.73 -2.54 17.45
C ASP A 50 18.49 -1.70 16.19
N SER A 51 18.74 -0.38 16.21
CA SER A 51 18.38 0.50 15.09
C SER A 51 19.05 0.13 13.77
N ASP A 52 20.26 -0.43 13.83
CA ASP A 52 21.02 -0.97 12.68
C ASP A 52 21.13 -2.51 12.75
N TYR A 53 20.21 -3.17 13.43
CA TYR A 53 20.18 -4.63 13.65
C TYR A 53 21.40 -5.17 14.44
N ASP A 54 22.16 -4.30 15.11
CA ASP A 54 23.34 -4.70 15.88
C ASP A 54 22.96 -5.56 17.08
N LEU A 55 21.94 -5.17 17.86
CA LEU A 55 21.39 -6.01 18.93
C LEU A 55 20.88 -7.35 18.38
N GLY A 56 20.13 -7.33 17.29
CA GLY A 56 19.67 -8.55 16.61
C GLY A 56 20.80 -9.48 16.20
N ARG A 57 21.88 -8.97 15.60
CA ARG A 57 23.05 -9.79 15.25
C ARG A 57 23.73 -10.39 16.49
N VAL A 58 24.12 -9.54 17.46
CA VAL A 58 24.88 -9.97 18.64
C VAL A 58 24.07 -10.93 19.52
N ALA A 59 22.74 -10.75 19.57
CA ALA A 59 21.86 -11.65 20.28
C ALA A 59 21.96 -13.08 19.77
N PHE A 60 22.30 -13.31 18.49
CA PHE A 60 22.49 -14.65 17.91
C PHE A 60 23.94 -15.16 17.95
N GLU A 61 24.92 -14.27 18.04
CA GLU A 61 26.36 -14.57 18.14
C GLU A 61 26.81 -14.67 19.60
N THR A 62 26.12 -15.48 20.41
CA THR A 62 26.36 -15.59 21.87
C THR A 62 27.72 -16.13 22.27
N ASP A 63 28.43 -16.78 21.34
CA ASP A 63 29.76 -17.32 21.58
C ASP A 63 30.89 -16.35 21.16
N ASP A 64 30.56 -15.21 20.54
CA ASP A 64 31.52 -14.17 20.16
C ASP A 64 31.71 -13.15 21.30
N ALA A 65 32.77 -13.36 22.08
CA ALA A 65 33.14 -12.50 23.20
C ALA A 65 33.45 -11.05 22.78
N TYR A 66 33.91 -10.82 21.55
CA TYR A 66 34.19 -9.47 21.05
C TYR A 66 32.89 -8.72 20.75
N ALA A 67 31.94 -9.40 20.09
CA ALA A 67 30.60 -8.86 19.81
C ALA A 67 29.85 -8.50 21.11
N TRP A 68 29.88 -9.40 22.10
CA TRP A 68 29.26 -9.18 23.41
C TRP A 68 29.91 -8.05 24.21
N SER A 69 31.23 -7.93 24.17
CA SER A 69 31.95 -6.82 24.79
C SER A 69 31.56 -5.47 24.19
N ARG A 70 31.46 -5.38 22.84
CA ARG A 70 31.00 -4.15 22.17
C ARG A 70 29.57 -3.79 22.53
N LEU A 71 28.66 -4.77 22.60
CA LEU A 71 27.28 -4.55 23.03
C LEU A 71 27.21 -4.04 24.47
N GLN A 72 28.03 -4.59 25.38
CA GLN A 72 28.10 -4.14 26.76
C GLN A 72 28.62 -2.69 26.86
N ILE A 73 29.61 -2.30 26.06
CA ILE A 73 30.12 -0.93 25.98
C ILE A 73 29.03 0.02 25.47
N ALA A 74 28.34 -0.34 24.37
CA ALA A 74 27.26 0.46 23.80
C ALA A 74 26.08 0.63 24.78
N LEU A 75 25.67 -0.45 25.46
CA LEU A 75 24.64 -0.40 26.49
C LEU A 75 25.04 0.51 27.65
N SER A 76 26.29 0.42 28.11
CA SER A 76 26.80 1.27 29.19
C SER A 76 26.85 2.74 28.80
N ALA A 77 27.15 3.05 27.52
CA ALA A 77 27.15 4.41 26.99
C ALA A 77 25.73 4.97 26.80
N ALA A 78 24.74 4.11 26.55
CA ALA A 78 23.35 4.49 26.34
C ALA A 78 22.56 4.68 27.66
N LEU A 79 23.11 4.26 28.79
CA LEU A 79 22.48 4.35 30.11
C LEU A 79 23.11 5.46 30.97
N PRO A 80 22.33 6.15 31.82
CA PRO A 80 22.87 7.07 32.82
C PRO A 80 23.83 6.37 33.80
N ALA A 81 24.83 7.11 34.29
CA ALA A 81 25.88 6.57 35.17
C ALA A 81 25.37 5.99 36.51
N ASN A 82 24.15 6.35 36.95
CA ASN A 82 23.53 5.86 38.18
C ASN A 82 22.59 4.66 37.97
N VAL A 83 22.64 4.03 36.79
CA VAL A 83 21.80 2.87 36.45
C VAL A 83 22.65 1.59 36.45
N VAL A 84 22.19 0.60 37.21
CA VAL A 84 22.66 -0.79 37.09
C VAL A 84 21.76 -1.55 36.14
N TYR A 85 22.32 -2.51 35.42
CA TYR A 85 21.61 -3.28 34.41
C TYR A 85 21.95 -4.76 34.46
N ASN A 86 20.99 -5.58 34.05
CA ASN A 86 21.18 -6.97 33.70
C ASN A 86 20.49 -7.21 32.35
N MET A 87 21.27 -7.60 31.34
CA MET A 87 20.74 -7.99 30.04
C MET A 87 20.83 -9.51 29.91
N THR A 88 19.71 -10.15 29.58
CA THR A 88 19.63 -11.59 29.33
C THR A 88 18.97 -11.86 27.99
N VAL A 89 19.56 -12.76 27.21
CA VAL A 89 19.03 -13.23 25.93
C VAL A 89 18.46 -14.63 26.12
N TYR A 90 17.22 -14.82 25.69
CA TYR A 90 16.51 -16.09 25.70
C TYR A 90 16.24 -16.57 24.28
N ASN A 91 16.36 -17.87 24.07
CA ASN A 91 15.86 -18.54 22.88
C ASN A 91 14.37 -18.83 23.05
N VAL A 92 13.58 -18.62 22.01
CA VAL A 92 12.14 -18.91 21.99
C VAL A 92 11.93 -20.32 21.43
N THR A 93 11.32 -21.20 22.21
CA THR A 93 11.12 -22.62 21.85
C THR A 93 9.63 -23.00 21.86
N ASP A 94 9.19 -23.73 20.83
CA ASP A 94 7.78 -24.17 20.66
C ASP A 94 7.53 -25.61 21.19
N THR A 95 8.46 -26.18 21.95
CA THR A 95 8.38 -27.55 22.44
C THR A 95 7.67 -27.66 23.79
N GLY A 96 6.39 -27.27 23.85
CA GLY A 96 5.36 -27.75 24.81
C GLY A 96 5.61 -27.77 26.33
N GLY A 97 6.77 -27.32 26.83
CA GLY A 97 7.16 -27.45 28.25
C GLY A 97 8.01 -26.29 28.80
N GLN A 98 8.78 -25.59 27.96
CA GLN A 98 9.50 -24.38 28.36
C GLN A 98 9.56 -23.43 27.15
N LEU A 99 8.95 -22.24 27.27
CA LEU A 99 8.82 -21.27 26.17
C LEU A 99 10.10 -20.44 25.94
N TYR A 100 10.93 -20.29 26.98
CA TYR A 100 12.15 -19.49 26.95
C TYR A 100 13.30 -20.23 27.62
N THR A 101 14.40 -20.40 26.90
CA THR A 101 15.65 -20.96 27.45
C THR A 101 16.73 -19.89 27.46
N LYS A 102 17.35 -19.64 28.62
CA LYS A 102 18.41 -18.64 28.75
C LYS A 102 19.61 -19.08 27.92
N VAL A 103 20.10 -18.18 27.06
CA VAL A 103 21.27 -18.45 26.21
C VAL A 103 22.50 -17.74 26.77
N ALA A 104 22.38 -16.45 27.07
CA ALA A 104 23.50 -15.65 27.55
C ALA A 104 23.01 -14.46 28.40
N SER A 105 23.89 -13.93 29.25
CA SER A 105 23.61 -12.74 30.05
C SER A 105 24.89 -12.03 30.47
N PHE A 106 24.83 -10.71 30.61
CA PHE A 106 25.83 -9.91 31.30
C PHE A 106 25.18 -8.84 32.16
N SER A 107 25.89 -8.41 33.19
CA SER A 107 25.46 -7.38 34.12
C SER A 107 26.66 -6.52 34.52
N ASN A 108 26.39 -5.28 34.93
CA ASN A 108 27.39 -4.40 35.55
C ASN A 108 27.30 -4.39 37.09
N ALA A 109 26.53 -5.29 37.70
CA ALA A 109 26.40 -5.42 39.16
C ALA A 109 26.24 -6.88 39.58
N ASP A 110 26.76 -7.22 40.77
CA ASP A 110 26.62 -8.55 41.39
C ASP A 110 25.20 -8.84 41.94
N GLY A 111 24.22 -8.05 41.49
CA GLY A 111 22.83 -8.08 41.93
C GLY A 111 22.18 -6.71 41.74
N LEU A 112 20.89 -6.70 41.40
CA LEU A 112 20.13 -5.46 41.31
C LEU A 112 19.60 -5.10 42.71
N ILE A 113 20.04 -3.97 43.24
CA ILE A 113 19.67 -3.46 44.57
C ILE A 113 18.77 -2.23 44.37
N GLY A 114 17.59 -2.21 44.98
CA GLY A 114 16.61 -1.10 44.90
C GLY A 114 15.38 -1.39 44.03
N THR A 115 14.66 -0.34 43.58
CA THR A 115 13.56 -0.46 42.61
C THR A 115 14.13 -0.82 41.25
N SER A 116 13.65 -1.92 40.66
CA SER A 116 14.05 -2.36 39.32
C SER A 116 12.83 -2.54 38.42
N ASP A 117 12.99 -2.22 37.14
CA ASP A 117 11.99 -2.49 36.10
C ASP A 117 12.62 -3.29 34.96
N VAL A 118 11.76 -4.00 34.24
CA VAL A 118 12.13 -4.87 33.12
C VAL A 118 11.43 -4.41 31.85
N ALA A 119 12.16 -4.40 30.74
CA ALA A 119 11.58 -4.41 29.40
C ALA A 119 12.03 -5.66 28.63
N THR A 120 11.15 -6.13 27.76
CA THR A 120 11.38 -7.24 26.84
C THR A 120 11.32 -6.72 25.41
N TYR A 121 12.25 -7.17 24.56
CA TYR A 121 12.32 -6.82 23.15
C TYR A 121 12.69 -8.06 22.34
N THR A 122 11.94 -8.32 21.27
CA THR A 122 12.16 -9.52 20.43
C THR A 122 12.98 -9.10 19.21
N VAL A 123 14.08 -9.79 18.98
CA VAL A 123 14.95 -9.59 17.82
C VAL A 123 14.94 -10.81 16.92
N ALA A 124 15.08 -10.58 15.61
CA ALA A 124 15.19 -11.64 14.63
C ALA A 124 16.66 -11.91 14.26
N SER A 125 16.95 -13.12 13.78
CA SER A 125 18.28 -13.45 13.26
C SER A 125 18.57 -12.65 11.98
N SER A 126 19.82 -12.23 11.80
CA SER A 126 20.32 -11.66 10.54
C SER A 126 20.26 -12.65 9.36
N ASN A 127 20.10 -13.95 9.61
CA ASN A 127 19.97 -15.01 8.60
C ASN A 127 18.52 -15.35 8.26
N VAL A 128 17.55 -14.69 8.88
CA VAL A 128 16.13 -14.87 8.56
C VAL A 128 15.77 -13.96 7.40
N THR A 129 15.42 -14.57 6.26
CA THR A 129 14.73 -13.85 5.20
C THR A 129 13.27 -13.83 5.60
N PHE A 130 12.77 -12.69 6.11
CA PHE A 130 11.35 -12.57 6.44
C PHE A 130 10.52 -12.83 5.20
N ASN A 131 9.82 -13.97 5.18
CA ASN A 131 8.80 -14.20 4.17
C ASN A 131 7.58 -13.37 4.56
N TYR A 132 7.22 -12.41 3.73
CA TYR A 132 6.01 -11.64 3.92
C TYR A 132 4.83 -12.43 3.35
N LYS A 133 3.84 -12.75 4.18
CA LYS A 133 2.58 -13.33 3.72
C LYS A 133 1.56 -12.21 3.62
N ALA A 134 1.14 -11.88 2.41
CA ALA A 134 0.05 -10.95 2.19
C ALA A 134 -1.31 -11.61 2.49
N GLU A 135 -2.20 -10.87 3.15
CA GLU A 135 -3.63 -11.09 3.10
C GLU A 135 -4.08 -11.14 1.64
N LYS A 136 -4.94 -12.09 1.32
CA LYS A 136 -5.42 -12.22 -0.05
C LYS A 136 -6.64 -11.34 -0.25
N ILE A 137 -6.59 -10.46 -1.25
CA ILE A 137 -7.75 -9.70 -1.69
C ILE A 137 -8.87 -10.68 -2.05
N GLY A 138 -10.02 -10.55 -1.38
CA GLY A 138 -11.19 -11.41 -1.54
C GLY A 138 -11.27 -12.63 -0.60
N GLU A 139 -10.30 -12.82 0.29
CA GLU A 139 -10.26 -13.96 1.24
C GLU A 139 -11.49 -14.02 2.16
N TYR A 140 -12.00 -12.87 2.60
CA TYR A 140 -13.11 -12.78 3.57
C TYR A 140 -14.46 -12.38 2.97
N SER A 141 -14.46 -11.82 1.76
CA SER A 141 -15.66 -11.22 1.14
C SER A 141 -16.23 -12.01 -0.03
N GLY A 142 -15.54 -13.05 -0.49
CA GLY A 142 -15.92 -13.82 -1.67
C GLY A 142 -15.57 -13.09 -2.97
N GLY A 143 -14.81 -13.74 -3.84
CA GLY A 143 -14.24 -13.13 -5.05
C GLY A 143 -12.71 -13.10 -4.98
N GLY A 144 -12.09 -12.00 -5.45
CA GLY A 144 -10.64 -11.83 -5.33
C GLY A 144 -9.83 -12.50 -6.43
N THR A 145 -10.44 -12.75 -7.59
CA THR A 145 -9.71 -13.21 -8.77
C THR A 145 -9.07 -12.03 -9.48
N LEU A 146 -7.79 -12.14 -9.77
CA LEU A 146 -7.07 -11.27 -10.68
C LEU A 146 -6.98 -11.93 -12.06
N TYR A 147 -7.65 -11.35 -13.05
CA TYR A 147 -7.49 -11.67 -14.46
C TYR A 147 -6.48 -10.72 -15.10
N ILE A 148 -5.46 -11.29 -15.74
CA ILE A 148 -4.48 -10.53 -16.50
C ILE A 148 -4.65 -10.91 -17.97
N LEU A 149 -4.99 -9.94 -18.82
CA LEU A 149 -5.13 -10.21 -20.24
C LEU A 149 -3.76 -10.59 -20.81
N ASN A 150 -3.64 -11.78 -21.37
CA ASN A 150 -2.42 -12.34 -21.96
C ASN A 150 -2.74 -12.93 -23.34
N CYS A 151 -3.62 -12.26 -24.09
CA CYS A 151 -4.26 -12.84 -25.27
C CYS A 151 -3.28 -12.94 -26.44
N SER A 152 -2.93 -14.17 -26.81
CA SER A 152 -2.01 -14.50 -27.92
C SER A 152 -2.53 -14.09 -29.31
N ASP A 153 -3.85 -13.94 -29.44
CA ASP A 153 -4.57 -13.52 -30.63
C ASP A 153 -4.95 -12.02 -30.60
N ALA A 154 -4.23 -11.22 -29.81
CA ALA A 154 -4.42 -9.78 -29.70
C ALA A 154 -3.07 -9.04 -29.67
N ASN A 155 -2.93 -8.03 -30.51
CA ASN A 155 -1.77 -7.14 -30.47
C ASN A 155 -1.98 -6.03 -29.42
N GLY A 156 -0.88 -5.62 -28.78
CA GLY A 156 -0.84 -4.46 -27.88
C GLY A 156 -0.42 -3.19 -28.61
N TRP A 157 -0.88 -2.02 -28.12
CA TRP A 157 -0.49 -0.72 -28.65
C TRP A 157 -0.05 0.23 -27.54
N TRP A 158 0.95 1.05 -27.87
CA TRP A 158 1.51 2.08 -27.01
C TRP A 158 2.19 1.58 -25.73
N ILE A 159 2.61 0.32 -25.70
CA ILE A 159 3.33 -0.34 -24.59
C ILE A 159 4.82 -0.51 -24.90
N THR A 160 5.51 0.55 -25.32
CA THR A 160 6.94 0.52 -25.69
C THR A 160 7.80 -0.03 -24.56
N GLY A 161 8.76 -0.91 -24.91
CA GLY A 161 9.55 -1.67 -23.94
C GLY A 161 8.91 -3.00 -23.54
N TYR A 162 7.63 -3.20 -23.88
CA TYR A 162 6.87 -4.39 -23.55
C TYR A 162 6.16 -4.99 -24.77
N THR A 163 5.90 -6.29 -24.68
CA THR A 163 4.78 -6.92 -25.37
C THR A 163 3.62 -7.06 -24.39
N ALA A 164 2.40 -7.31 -24.87
CA ALA A 164 1.29 -7.59 -23.96
C ALA A 164 1.61 -8.78 -23.03
N HIS A 165 2.37 -9.77 -23.55
CA HIS A 165 2.80 -10.94 -22.79
C HIS A 165 3.85 -10.66 -21.72
N SER A 166 4.92 -9.92 -22.06
CA SER A 166 5.94 -9.59 -21.05
C SER A 166 5.39 -8.67 -19.97
N LEU A 167 4.47 -7.77 -20.33
CA LEU A 167 3.77 -6.92 -19.36
C LEU A 167 2.82 -7.72 -18.47
N ALA A 168 2.06 -8.66 -19.03
CA ALA A 168 1.23 -9.59 -18.27
C ALA A 168 2.05 -10.41 -17.27
N GLN A 169 3.21 -10.92 -17.69
CA GLN A 169 4.09 -11.70 -16.83
C GLN A 169 4.65 -10.87 -15.66
N GLU A 170 5.06 -9.62 -15.89
CA GLU A 170 5.54 -8.76 -14.81
C GLU A 170 4.43 -8.42 -13.82
N LEU A 171 3.22 -8.11 -14.31
CA LEU A 171 2.05 -7.89 -13.45
C LEU A 171 1.69 -9.15 -12.65
N TYR A 172 1.77 -10.33 -13.27
CA TYR A 172 1.56 -11.60 -12.59
C TYR A 172 2.54 -11.78 -11.43
N ASN A 173 3.82 -11.54 -11.67
CA ASN A 173 4.87 -11.68 -10.66
C ASN A 173 4.67 -10.70 -9.49
N LEU A 174 4.26 -9.46 -9.79
CA LEU A 174 4.05 -8.42 -8.78
C LEU A 174 2.77 -8.64 -7.95
N LEU A 175 1.68 -9.09 -8.58
CA LEU A 175 0.34 -9.07 -7.96
C LEU A 175 -0.18 -10.43 -7.51
N SER A 176 0.26 -11.54 -8.10
CA SER A 176 -0.23 -12.87 -7.70
C SER A 176 -0.05 -13.19 -6.20
N PRO A 177 0.96 -12.67 -5.47
CA PRO A 177 1.04 -12.86 -4.02
C PRO A 177 -0.13 -12.23 -3.25
N TYR A 178 -0.87 -11.29 -3.82
CA TYR A 178 -1.90 -10.51 -3.12
C TYR A 178 -3.35 -10.94 -3.44
N PHE A 179 -3.57 -11.77 -4.45
CA PHE A 179 -4.92 -12.22 -4.83
C PHE A 179 -5.15 -13.70 -4.48
N VAL A 180 -6.41 -14.07 -4.23
CA VAL A 180 -6.82 -15.46 -3.94
C VAL A 180 -6.56 -16.34 -5.17
N ASN A 181 -7.02 -15.87 -6.34
CA ASN A 181 -6.78 -16.52 -7.62
C ASN A 181 -6.11 -15.52 -8.56
N THR A 182 -5.14 -15.97 -9.36
CA THR A 182 -4.58 -15.18 -10.45
C THR A 182 -4.61 -16.01 -11.73
N ILE A 183 -5.31 -15.51 -12.74
CA ILE A 183 -5.56 -16.22 -13.99
C ILE A 183 -5.11 -15.36 -15.17
N MET A 184 -4.17 -15.87 -15.97
CA MET A 184 -3.79 -15.25 -17.23
C MET A 184 -4.75 -15.68 -18.34
N ILE A 185 -5.41 -14.72 -18.99
CA ILE A 185 -6.34 -14.95 -20.09
C ILE A 185 -5.54 -15.10 -21.39
N GLN A 186 -5.34 -16.34 -21.83
CA GLN A 186 -4.39 -16.70 -22.88
C GLN A 186 -4.85 -16.35 -24.31
N ASN A 187 -6.15 -16.11 -24.51
CA ASN A 187 -6.71 -15.74 -25.82
C ASN A 187 -8.08 -15.06 -25.68
N THR A 188 -8.56 -14.49 -26.77
CA THR A 188 -9.85 -13.79 -26.80
C THR A 188 -11.05 -14.72 -26.62
N ALA A 189 -10.92 -16.03 -26.87
CA ALA A 189 -11.98 -16.99 -26.57
C ALA A 189 -12.20 -17.14 -25.05
N GLN A 190 -11.12 -17.25 -24.26
CA GLN A 190 -11.18 -17.28 -22.79
C GLN A 190 -11.73 -15.96 -22.22
N LEU A 191 -11.37 -14.81 -22.81
CA LEU A 191 -11.98 -13.53 -22.47
C LEU A 191 -13.50 -13.57 -22.72
N GLY A 192 -13.92 -14.15 -23.85
CA GLY A 192 -15.34 -14.34 -24.17
C GLY A 192 -16.08 -15.18 -23.13
N GLN A 193 -15.45 -16.23 -22.59
CA GLN A 193 -16.04 -17.08 -21.55
C GLN A 193 -16.34 -16.29 -20.27
N ILE A 194 -15.36 -15.55 -19.74
CA ILE A 194 -15.57 -14.77 -18.50
C ILE A 194 -16.56 -13.63 -18.70
N LEU A 195 -16.54 -12.95 -19.86
CA LEU A 195 -17.55 -11.93 -20.21
C LEU A 195 -18.96 -12.52 -20.32
N GLY A 196 -19.05 -13.78 -20.76
CA GLY A 196 -20.28 -14.58 -20.84
C GLY A 196 -20.76 -15.15 -19.51
N GLY A 197 -20.00 -14.98 -18.42
CA GLY A 197 -20.35 -15.51 -17.10
C GLY A 197 -19.89 -16.95 -16.84
N SER A 198 -18.97 -17.48 -17.66
CA SER A 198 -18.37 -18.81 -17.46
C SER A 198 -16.96 -18.69 -16.86
N PRO A 199 -16.71 -19.24 -15.66
CA PRO A 199 -15.37 -19.27 -15.08
C PRO A 199 -14.44 -20.21 -15.85
N LEU A 200 -13.13 -19.96 -15.77
CA LEU A 200 -12.11 -20.75 -16.46
C LEU A 200 -11.61 -21.92 -15.63
N ASN A 201 -11.46 -21.72 -14.32
CA ASN A 201 -10.91 -22.65 -13.34
C ASN A 201 -11.85 -22.82 -12.12
N GLY A 202 -13.15 -22.56 -12.28
CA GLY A 202 -14.15 -22.67 -11.21
C GLY A 202 -14.12 -21.52 -10.20
N GLU A 203 -13.40 -20.45 -10.50
CA GLU A 203 -13.33 -19.25 -9.68
C GLU A 203 -14.67 -18.49 -9.62
N ILE A 204 -14.81 -17.67 -8.59
CA ILE A 204 -15.92 -16.72 -8.48
C ILE A 204 -15.64 -15.54 -9.41
N LEU A 205 -16.59 -15.24 -10.29
CA LEU A 205 -16.50 -14.10 -11.20
C LEU A 205 -16.73 -12.76 -10.50
N GLN A 206 -17.57 -12.71 -9.46
CA GLN A 206 -17.88 -11.46 -8.75
C GLN A 206 -16.63 -10.88 -8.05
N ASN A 207 -16.55 -9.55 -7.95
CA ASN A 207 -15.50 -8.85 -7.20
C ASN A 207 -14.07 -9.18 -7.70
N ALA A 208 -13.92 -9.34 -9.01
CA ALA A 208 -12.64 -9.61 -9.66
C ALA A 208 -11.96 -8.32 -10.18
N VAL A 209 -10.65 -8.40 -10.40
CA VAL A 209 -9.87 -7.36 -11.08
C VAL A 209 -9.48 -7.86 -12.45
N ILE A 210 -9.65 -7.04 -13.50
CA ILE A 210 -9.22 -7.34 -14.87
C ILE A 210 -8.21 -6.29 -15.29
N ILE A 211 -6.98 -6.71 -15.62
CA ILE A 211 -5.93 -5.81 -16.12
C ILE A 211 -5.77 -5.97 -17.63
N ASN A 212 -6.04 -4.90 -18.38
CA ASN A 212 -5.75 -4.85 -19.81
C ASN A 212 -4.28 -4.53 -20.07
N THR A 213 -3.53 -5.51 -20.56
CA THR A 213 -2.10 -5.38 -20.87
C THR A 213 -1.82 -4.97 -22.31
N CYS A 214 -2.83 -4.93 -23.18
CA CYS A 214 -2.72 -4.54 -24.58
C CYS A 214 -2.68 -3.00 -24.78
N GLY A 215 -2.50 -2.24 -23.70
CA GLY A 215 -2.42 -0.78 -23.70
C GLY A 215 -3.75 -0.13 -24.06
N GLU A 216 -3.76 0.71 -25.10
CA GLU A 216 -4.99 1.36 -25.57
C GLU A 216 -5.97 0.40 -26.25
N ALA A 217 -5.46 -0.74 -26.73
CA ALA A 217 -6.24 -1.74 -27.42
C ALA A 217 -6.86 -2.70 -26.42
N VAL A 218 -8.13 -3.06 -26.64
CA VAL A 218 -8.84 -4.05 -25.81
C VAL A 218 -9.09 -5.31 -26.64
N PRO A 219 -8.62 -6.50 -26.17
CA PRO A 219 -8.91 -7.75 -26.84
C PRO A 219 -10.41 -7.99 -27.01
N ILE A 220 -10.81 -8.42 -28.20
CA ILE A 220 -12.22 -8.70 -28.53
C ILE A 220 -12.38 -10.16 -29.02
N PRO A 221 -13.27 -10.95 -28.40
CA PRO A 221 -13.61 -12.29 -28.87
C PRO A 221 -14.08 -12.28 -30.32
N THR A 222 -13.62 -13.24 -31.13
CA THR A 222 -13.95 -13.36 -32.55
C THR A 222 -15.45 -13.27 -32.84
N ALA A 223 -16.28 -13.91 -32.02
CA ALA A 223 -17.74 -13.86 -32.17
C ALA A 223 -18.27 -12.40 -32.11
N TYR A 224 -17.74 -11.61 -31.17
CA TYR A 224 -18.14 -10.23 -30.93
C TYR A 224 -17.66 -9.26 -32.01
N CYS A 225 -16.65 -9.65 -32.80
CA CYS A 225 -16.22 -8.89 -33.96
C CYS A 225 -17.24 -8.90 -35.11
N THR A 226 -18.22 -9.80 -35.11
CA THR A 226 -19.24 -9.91 -36.17
C THR A 226 -20.62 -9.47 -35.70
N SER A 227 -21.03 -9.91 -34.52
CA SER A 227 -22.30 -9.57 -33.89
C SER A 227 -22.22 -9.85 -32.39
N PRO A 228 -22.89 -9.08 -31.52
CA PRO A 228 -23.75 -7.93 -31.79
C PRO A 228 -23.03 -6.57 -31.66
N TYR A 229 -21.69 -6.55 -31.63
CA TYR A 229 -20.92 -5.34 -31.27
C TYR A 229 -20.01 -4.81 -32.39
N SER A 230 -20.18 -5.32 -33.62
CA SER A 230 -19.42 -4.89 -34.79
C SER A 230 -19.88 -3.55 -35.36
N ASP A 231 -21.05 -3.07 -34.92
CA ASP A 231 -21.60 -1.79 -35.31
C ASP A 231 -20.89 -0.63 -34.59
N ASN A 232 -21.02 0.57 -35.17
CA ASN A 232 -20.48 1.81 -34.63
C ASN A 232 -18.99 1.72 -34.22
N ASN A 233 -18.18 1.20 -35.15
CA ASN A 233 -16.73 1.13 -35.03
C ASN A 233 -16.27 0.42 -33.74
N TYR A 234 -17.03 -0.59 -33.29
CA TYR A 234 -16.78 -1.42 -32.11
C TYR A 234 -16.88 -0.72 -30.75
N ALA A 235 -17.31 0.55 -30.69
CA ALA A 235 -17.54 1.23 -29.41
C ALA A 235 -18.65 0.56 -28.57
N ARG A 236 -19.58 -0.16 -29.21
CA ARG A 236 -20.61 -0.94 -28.52
C ARG A 236 -20.01 -2.07 -27.68
N TYR A 237 -18.87 -2.62 -28.09
CA TYR A 237 -18.16 -3.62 -27.27
C TYR A 237 -17.63 -3.01 -25.97
N SER A 238 -17.08 -1.79 -26.01
CA SER A 238 -16.66 -1.07 -24.81
C SER A 238 -17.83 -0.80 -23.85
N TYR A 239 -19.01 -0.43 -24.38
CA TYR A 239 -20.23 -0.30 -23.60
C TYR A 239 -20.63 -1.62 -22.91
N PHE A 240 -20.61 -2.72 -23.66
CA PHE A 240 -20.86 -4.05 -23.10
C PHE A 240 -19.88 -4.43 -21.98
N ILE A 241 -18.58 -4.15 -22.15
CA ILE A 241 -17.60 -4.35 -21.07
C ILE A 241 -17.98 -3.51 -19.84
N GLY A 242 -18.36 -2.25 -20.02
CA GLY A 242 -18.83 -1.39 -18.91
C GLY A 242 -20.00 -2.02 -18.15
N GLN A 243 -20.98 -2.57 -18.87
CA GLN A 243 -22.10 -3.29 -18.25
C GLN A 243 -21.65 -4.53 -17.49
N LYS A 244 -20.64 -5.26 -17.97
CA LYS A 244 -20.07 -6.42 -17.25
C LYS A 244 -19.29 -6.03 -16.02
N VAL A 245 -18.56 -4.92 -16.08
CA VAL A 245 -17.89 -4.34 -14.92
C VAL A 245 -18.92 -3.96 -13.85
N ASN A 246 -20.05 -3.37 -14.25
CA ASN A 246 -21.17 -3.08 -13.35
C ASN A 246 -21.84 -4.36 -12.80
N GLN A 247 -22.13 -5.32 -13.68
CA GLN A 247 -22.86 -6.53 -13.32
C GLN A 247 -22.10 -7.39 -12.30
N TYR A 248 -20.79 -7.57 -12.53
CA TYR A 248 -19.95 -8.46 -11.72
C TYR A 248 -19.13 -7.74 -10.65
N ASN A 249 -19.37 -6.43 -10.47
CA ASN A 249 -18.58 -5.58 -9.57
C ASN A 249 -17.07 -5.73 -9.79
N TRP A 250 -16.64 -5.66 -11.05
CA TRP A 250 -15.24 -5.79 -11.40
C TRP A 250 -14.50 -4.47 -11.21
N THR A 251 -13.18 -4.55 -11.03
CA THR A 251 -12.28 -3.43 -11.33
C THR A 251 -11.65 -3.65 -12.69
N TRP A 252 -11.95 -2.80 -13.67
CA TRP A 252 -11.24 -2.80 -14.95
C TRP A 252 -10.06 -1.83 -14.92
N ALA A 253 -8.84 -2.34 -15.13
CA ALA A 253 -7.62 -1.55 -15.14
C ALA A 253 -7.10 -1.33 -16.56
N SER A 254 -7.02 -0.05 -16.95
CA SER A 254 -6.38 0.41 -18.18
C SER A 254 -5.09 1.15 -17.85
N ILE A 255 -3.98 0.52 -18.22
CA ILE A 255 -2.66 0.87 -17.71
C ILE A 255 -1.94 1.96 -18.50
N VAL A 256 -2.23 2.08 -19.81
CA VAL A 256 -1.46 2.91 -20.73
C VAL A 256 -2.37 3.60 -21.72
N GLY A 257 -2.03 4.86 -22.01
CA GLY A 257 -2.62 5.63 -23.09
C GLY A 257 -4.09 5.96 -22.89
N TYR A 258 -4.80 6.18 -24.00
CA TYR A 258 -6.25 6.36 -24.05
C TYR A 258 -6.94 4.98 -23.87
N PRO A 259 -7.64 4.75 -22.75
CA PRO A 259 -8.39 3.51 -22.56
C PRO A 259 -9.44 3.30 -23.65
N PHE A 260 -9.56 2.06 -24.14
CA PHE A 260 -10.58 1.66 -25.13
C PHE A 260 -10.49 2.37 -26.50
N TYR A 261 -9.33 2.87 -26.92
CA TYR A 261 -9.19 3.59 -28.20
C TYR A 261 -9.13 2.66 -29.42
N TYR A 262 -8.73 1.40 -29.21
CA TYR A 262 -8.77 0.35 -30.22
C TYR A 262 -9.43 -0.91 -29.65
N VAL A 263 -9.95 -1.75 -30.53
CA VAL A 263 -10.17 -3.18 -30.27
C VAL A 263 -9.16 -4.00 -31.06
N THR A 264 -8.78 -5.17 -30.55
CA THR A 264 -7.71 -5.99 -31.14
C THR A 264 -8.09 -7.47 -31.21
N ASN A 265 -7.89 -8.05 -32.39
CA ASN A 265 -8.06 -9.47 -32.71
C ASN A 265 -7.29 -9.75 -34.01
N THR A 266 -6.20 -10.49 -33.93
CA THR A 266 -5.27 -10.67 -35.05
C THR A 266 -5.82 -11.57 -36.16
N ALA A 267 -6.81 -12.41 -35.86
CA ALA A 267 -7.47 -13.24 -36.85
C ALA A 267 -8.48 -12.43 -37.68
N VAL A 268 -9.42 -11.73 -37.01
CA VAL A 268 -10.50 -11.01 -37.69
C VAL A 268 -10.00 -9.73 -38.36
N PHE A 269 -9.11 -8.98 -37.70
CA PHE A 269 -8.57 -7.73 -38.22
C PHE A 269 -7.22 -7.92 -38.90
N SER A 270 -6.97 -9.10 -39.47
CA SER A 270 -5.69 -9.45 -40.12
C SER A 270 -5.29 -8.48 -41.24
N SER A 271 -6.27 -7.88 -41.94
CA SER A 271 -6.04 -6.89 -42.99
C SER A 271 -6.23 -5.43 -42.54
N THR A 272 -6.54 -5.20 -41.26
CA THR A 272 -6.81 -3.87 -40.72
C THR A 272 -5.76 -3.50 -39.69
N GLN A 273 -5.29 -2.25 -39.76
CA GLN A 273 -4.20 -1.76 -38.95
C GLN A 273 -4.57 -0.46 -38.25
N ASN A 274 -3.88 -0.16 -37.16
CA ASN A 274 -3.92 1.17 -36.58
C ASN A 274 -3.18 2.20 -37.46
N ASN A 275 -3.21 3.47 -37.06
CA ASN A 275 -2.59 4.58 -37.80
C ASN A 275 -1.05 4.53 -37.88
N TRP A 276 -0.42 3.51 -37.29
CA TRP A 276 1.03 3.33 -37.20
C TRP A 276 1.51 2.02 -37.80
N GLY A 277 0.64 1.30 -38.53
CA GLY A 277 1.02 0.11 -39.28
C GLY A 277 0.95 -1.20 -38.48
N ILE A 278 0.32 -1.21 -37.30
CA ILE A 278 0.12 -2.44 -36.53
C ILE A 278 -1.21 -3.09 -36.92
N TYR A 279 -1.12 -4.23 -37.59
CA TYR A 279 -2.26 -5.05 -38.01
C TYR A 279 -2.97 -5.72 -36.84
N GLY A 280 -4.19 -6.19 -37.06
CA GLY A 280 -4.99 -6.88 -36.03
C GLY A 280 -5.78 -5.93 -35.14
N MET A 281 -5.96 -4.66 -35.52
CA MET A 281 -6.62 -3.65 -34.70
C MET A 281 -7.64 -2.84 -35.49
N GLN A 282 -8.71 -2.44 -34.81
CA GLN A 282 -9.70 -1.49 -35.31
C GLN A 282 -9.86 -0.32 -34.33
N GLN A 283 -9.81 0.91 -34.84
CA GLN A 283 -9.92 2.12 -34.04
C GLN A 283 -11.38 2.37 -33.61
N THR A 284 -11.62 2.60 -32.33
CA THR A 284 -12.89 3.14 -31.81
C THR A 284 -12.79 4.67 -31.59
N SER A 285 -11.56 5.19 -31.45
CA SER A 285 -11.27 6.57 -31.04
C SER A 285 -11.77 6.88 -29.62
N GLY A 286 -12.08 8.14 -29.31
CA GLY A 286 -12.62 8.52 -28.00
C GLY A 286 -14.02 7.97 -27.68
N ALA A 287 -14.72 7.42 -28.68
CA ALA A 287 -16.04 6.83 -28.49
C ALA A 287 -16.03 5.62 -27.55
N GLY A 288 -14.94 4.85 -27.53
CA GLY A 288 -14.84 3.63 -26.71
C GLY A 288 -14.94 3.91 -25.22
N LEU A 289 -14.20 4.89 -24.70
CA LEU A 289 -14.23 5.22 -23.27
C LEU A 289 -15.57 5.84 -22.85
N VAL A 290 -16.15 6.72 -23.67
CA VAL A 290 -17.50 7.27 -23.42
C VAL A 290 -18.52 6.14 -23.33
N ALA A 291 -18.47 5.20 -24.29
CA ALA A 291 -19.37 4.06 -24.32
C ALA A 291 -19.17 3.15 -23.10
N PHE A 292 -17.92 2.88 -22.70
CA PHE A 292 -17.60 2.13 -21.49
C PHE A 292 -18.20 2.78 -20.22
N LEU A 293 -17.99 4.08 -20.03
CA LEU A 293 -18.50 4.79 -18.85
C LEU A 293 -20.03 4.80 -18.79
N ARG A 294 -20.71 4.97 -19.94
CA ARG A 294 -22.17 4.83 -20.02
C ARG A 294 -22.65 3.42 -19.66
N GLY A 295 -21.93 2.39 -20.12
CA GLY A 295 -22.23 1.00 -19.78
C GLY A 295 -22.04 0.73 -18.29
N LEU A 296 -20.97 1.26 -17.70
CA LEU A 296 -20.70 1.18 -16.26
C LEU A 296 -21.80 1.85 -15.42
N ASP A 297 -22.29 3.00 -15.88
CA ASP A 297 -23.35 3.79 -15.22
C ASP A 297 -24.78 3.35 -15.61
N ASN A 298 -24.93 2.27 -16.38
CA ASN A 298 -26.21 1.78 -16.92
C ASN A 298 -27.03 2.86 -17.69
N GLN A 299 -26.38 3.85 -18.28
CA GLN A 299 -27.02 4.81 -19.18
C GLN A 299 -27.32 4.17 -20.54
N ALA A 300 -28.21 4.77 -21.32
CA ALA A 300 -28.40 4.37 -22.71
C ALA A 300 -27.08 4.50 -23.51
N TYR A 301 -26.86 3.53 -24.40
CA TYR A 301 -25.71 3.51 -25.30
C TYR A 301 -25.55 4.83 -26.04
N GLY A 302 -24.31 5.34 -26.07
CA GLY A 302 -23.93 6.55 -26.78
C GLY A 302 -22.42 6.69 -26.85
N THR A 303 -21.94 7.50 -27.78
CA THR A 303 -20.51 7.70 -28.04
C THR A 303 -20.08 9.17 -27.99
N SER A 304 -21.04 10.08 -27.80
CA SER A 304 -20.80 11.51 -27.76
C SER A 304 -20.38 11.98 -26.37
N GLY A 305 -19.31 12.75 -26.31
CA GLY A 305 -18.80 13.36 -25.08
C GLY A 305 -17.27 13.50 -25.11
N THR A 306 -16.76 14.39 -24.27
CA THR A 306 -15.32 14.53 -24.04
C THR A 306 -15.04 14.13 -22.60
N VAL A 307 -14.22 13.08 -22.42
CA VAL A 307 -13.97 12.47 -21.11
C VAL A 307 -12.50 12.50 -20.71
N VAL A 308 -11.60 12.85 -21.64
CA VAL A 308 -10.16 12.98 -21.39
C VAL A 308 -9.60 14.24 -22.04
N ASP A 309 -8.49 14.74 -21.50
CA ASP A 309 -7.63 15.73 -22.15
C ASP A 309 -6.81 15.09 -23.29
N SER A 310 -6.36 15.85 -24.27
CA SER A 310 -5.35 15.41 -25.24
C SER A 310 -3.91 15.72 -24.85
N THR A 311 -3.73 16.53 -23.82
CA THR A 311 -2.43 17.07 -23.40
C THR A 311 -1.66 16.05 -22.56
N ALA A 312 -0.36 15.89 -22.85
CA ALA A 312 0.55 15.17 -21.99
C ALA A 312 0.95 16.02 -20.79
N ARG A 313 0.84 15.47 -19.58
CA ARG A 313 1.13 16.19 -18.33
C ARG A 313 2.00 15.34 -17.42
N GLN A 314 2.96 15.98 -16.76
CA GLN A 314 3.71 15.34 -15.70
C GLN A 314 2.83 15.26 -14.45
N ALA A 315 2.80 14.09 -13.82
CA ALA A 315 2.10 13.83 -12.57
C ALA A 315 3.08 13.20 -11.57
N THR A 316 2.94 13.52 -10.30
CA THR A 316 3.75 12.97 -9.21
C THR A 316 2.93 12.01 -8.36
N LEU A 317 3.59 11.09 -7.66
CA LEU A 317 2.92 10.19 -6.73
C LEU A 317 2.16 10.97 -5.65
N SER A 318 0.98 10.50 -5.28
CA SER A 318 0.24 11.01 -4.14
C SER A 318 0.86 10.54 -2.82
N GLN A 319 0.48 11.19 -1.71
CA GLN A 319 0.94 10.80 -0.38
C GLN A 319 0.57 9.34 -0.04
N ALA A 320 -0.67 8.93 -0.37
CA ALA A 320 -1.13 7.56 -0.17
C ALA A 320 -0.29 6.55 -0.98
N ALA A 321 0.08 6.91 -2.21
CA ALA A 321 0.96 6.07 -3.03
C ALA A 321 2.37 5.97 -2.42
N LEU A 322 2.93 7.07 -1.91
CA LEU A 322 4.25 7.07 -1.25
C LEU A 322 4.28 6.20 0.02
N GLU A 323 3.22 6.24 0.82
CA GLU A 323 3.06 5.39 2.00
C GLU A 323 2.97 3.91 1.60
N ALA A 324 2.19 3.61 0.57
CA ALA A 324 2.09 2.26 0.02
C ALA A 324 3.40 1.77 -0.60
N CYS A 325 4.23 2.64 -1.21
CA CYS A 325 5.55 2.26 -1.69
C CYS A 325 6.40 1.66 -0.56
N ASN A 326 6.42 2.33 0.59
CA ASN A 326 7.16 1.86 1.76
C ASN A 326 6.57 0.59 2.37
N TYR A 327 5.24 0.50 2.39
CA TYR A 327 4.54 -0.64 2.98
C TYR A 327 4.70 -1.92 2.16
N TYR A 328 4.61 -1.83 0.83
CA TYR A 328 4.70 -2.99 -0.08
C TYR A 328 6.09 -3.20 -0.69
N GLY A 329 7.04 -2.30 -0.45
CA GLY A 329 8.40 -2.37 -1.02
C GLY A 329 8.43 -2.14 -2.54
N ILE A 330 7.45 -1.44 -3.11
CA ILE A 330 7.32 -1.19 -4.55
C ILE A 330 7.61 0.28 -4.83
N TYR A 331 8.72 0.57 -5.50
CA TYR A 331 9.21 1.93 -5.72
C TYR A 331 9.23 2.30 -7.21
N PRO A 332 8.11 2.80 -7.78
CA PRO A 332 8.10 3.37 -9.13
C PRO A 332 8.85 4.71 -9.18
N SER A 333 9.06 5.23 -10.39
CA SER A 333 9.54 6.62 -10.55
C SER A 333 8.57 7.60 -9.87
N SER A 334 9.13 8.56 -9.12
CA SER A 334 8.39 9.57 -8.36
C SER A 334 7.60 10.55 -9.24
N SER A 335 7.96 10.62 -10.52
CA SER A 335 7.19 11.34 -11.54
C SER A 335 6.90 10.43 -12.73
N GLN A 336 5.71 10.60 -13.28
CA GLN A 336 5.19 9.91 -14.44
C GLN A 336 4.71 10.95 -15.46
N THR A 337 4.70 10.58 -16.73
CA THR A 337 4.00 11.37 -17.74
C THR A 337 2.70 10.65 -18.05
N ALA A 338 1.58 11.35 -17.86
CA ALA A 338 0.26 10.86 -18.19
C ALA A 338 -0.25 11.57 -19.44
N THR A 339 -0.83 10.81 -20.36
CA THR A 339 -1.62 11.31 -21.48
C THR A 339 -3.05 10.84 -21.32
N ARG A 340 -4.00 11.65 -21.80
CA ARG A 340 -5.42 11.25 -21.79
C ARG A 340 -5.96 11.04 -20.38
N THR A 341 -5.52 11.92 -19.48
CA THR A 341 -6.06 12.04 -18.12
C THR A 341 -7.53 12.36 -18.16
N VAL A 342 -8.29 11.65 -17.33
CA VAL A 342 -9.75 11.77 -17.26
C VAL A 342 -10.14 13.11 -16.61
N LEU A 343 -11.18 13.75 -17.14
CA LEU A 343 -11.70 15.05 -16.70
C LEU A 343 -12.54 14.90 -15.42
N GLU A 344 -12.50 15.87 -14.51
CA GLU A 344 -13.34 15.89 -13.31
C GLU A 344 -14.85 15.80 -13.59
N SER A 345 -15.31 16.35 -14.71
CA SER A 345 -16.71 16.31 -15.12
C SER A 345 -17.28 14.89 -15.25
N VAL A 346 -16.43 13.87 -15.44
CA VAL A 346 -16.90 12.47 -15.51
C VAL A 346 -17.49 12.00 -14.19
N LEU A 347 -17.02 12.54 -13.05
CA LEU A 347 -17.49 12.14 -11.72
C LEU A 347 -18.99 12.39 -11.59
N ALA A 348 -19.43 13.59 -11.96
CA ALA A 348 -20.84 13.94 -11.96
C ALA A 348 -21.61 13.27 -13.12
N THR A 349 -21.01 13.18 -14.31
CA THR A 349 -21.70 12.68 -15.51
C THR A 349 -22.05 11.20 -15.45
N TYR A 350 -21.21 10.39 -14.78
CA TYR A 350 -21.33 8.93 -14.72
C TYR A 350 -21.39 8.41 -13.27
N HIS A 351 -21.79 9.27 -12.32
CA HIS A 351 -21.98 8.93 -10.90
C HIS A 351 -20.79 8.19 -10.28
N LEU A 352 -19.58 8.66 -10.58
CA LEU A 352 -18.34 8.09 -10.06
C LEU A 352 -17.87 8.87 -8.83
N SER A 353 -17.25 8.13 -7.92
CA SER A 353 -16.46 8.68 -6.82
C SER A 353 -15.00 8.27 -6.98
N VAL A 354 -14.08 9.10 -6.49
CA VAL A 354 -12.67 8.76 -6.46
C VAL A 354 -12.44 7.73 -5.36
N GLY A 355 -11.99 6.53 -5.74
CA GLY A 355 -11.52 5.52 -4.79
C GLY A 355 -10.12 5.85 -4.29
N ILE A 356 -9.19 6.05 -5.22
CA ILE A 356 -7.83 6.51 -4.90
C ILE A 356 -7.21 7.30 -6.06
N ASN A 357 -6.46 8.33 -5.71
CA ASN A 357 -5.54 9.02 -6.61
C ASN A 357 -4.13 8.51 -6.31
N VAL A 358 -3.53 7.72 -7.20
CA VAL A 358 -2.15 7.22 -7.05
C VAL A 358 -1.16 8.25 -7.55
N LEU A 359 -1.59 9.06 -8.52
CA LEU A 359 -0.92 10.26 -8.95
C LEU A 359 -1.73 11.48 -8.51
N ASN A 360 -1.05 12.59 -8.19
CA ASN A 360 -1.71 13.82 -7.77
C ASN A 360 -2.58 14.38 -8.90
N PRO A 361 -3.84 14.80 -8.61
CA PRO A 361 -4.67 15.52 -9.56
C PRO A 361 -3.98 16.79 -10.06
N ILE A 362 -4.22 17.11 -11.33
CA ILE A 362 -3.60 18.27 -11.99
C ILE A 362 -4.71 19.26 -12.33
N SER A 363 -4.59 20.51 -11.87
CA SER A 363 -5.54 21.58 -12.19
C SER A 363 -4.93 22.56 -13.17
N VAL A 364 -5.56 22.74 -14.34
CA VAL A 364 -5.12 23.70 -15.37
C VAL A 364 -6.32 24.44 -15.94
N SER A 365 -6.24 25.77 -15.97
CA SER A 365 -7.25 26.66 -16.55
C SER A 365 -8.67 26.39 -16.02
N GLY A 366 -8.81 26.12 -14.72
CA GLY A 366 -10.10 25.88 -14.07
C GLY A 366 -10.70 24.49 -14.31
N SER A 367 -9.97 23.57 -14.93
CA SER A 367 -10.36 22.15 -15.04
C SER A 367 -9.38 21.27 -14.27
N THR A 368 -9.91 20.30 -13.53
CA THR A 368 -9.13 19.29 -12.83
C THR A 368 -9.07 18.00 -13.65
N TYR A 369 -7.89 17.39 -13.69
CA TYR A 369 -7.59 16.16 -14.39
C TYR A 369 -7.03 15.14 -13.42
N TYR A 370 -7.43 13.89 -13.59
CA TYR A 370 -7.16 12.80 -12.67
C TYR A 370 -6.30 11.71 -13.34
N PRO A 371 -4.96 11.89 -13.41
CA PRO A 371 -4.05 10.81 -13.79
C PRO A 371 -4.03 9.72 -12.71
N GLY A 372 -3.75 8.47 -13.08
CA GLY A 372 -3.47 7.43 -12.07
C GLY A 372 -4.61 7.20 -11.08
N THR A 373 -5.87 7.29 -11.53
CA THR A 373 -7.03 7.34 -10.62
C THR A 373 -7.92 6.12 -10.77
N LEU A 374 -8.32 5.56 -9.64
CA LEU A 374 -9.36 4.53 -9.56
C LEU A 374 -10.69 5.18 -9.20
N TYR A 375 -11.68 4.94 -10.04
CA TYR A 375 -13.05 5.42 -9.88
C TYR A 375 -13.96 4.28 -9.44
N ASN A 376 -14.82 4.55 -8.47
CA ASN A 376 -15.87 3.63 -8.03
C ASN A 376 -17.22 4.14 -8.52
N HIS A 377 -17.98 3.24 -9.13
CA HIS A 377 -19.37 3.48 -9.51
C HIS A 377 -20.33 3.00 -8.41
N GLY A 378 -21.27 3.87 -8.03
CA GLY A 378 -22.26 3.65 -6.99
C GLY A 378 -22.01 4.49 -5.72
N SER A 379 -23.06 5.13 -5.21
CA SER A 379 -22.98 6.07 -4.07
C SER A 379 -23.23 5.45 -2.69
N THR A 380 -23.71 4.20 -2.64
CA THR A 380 -24.04 3.48 -1.39
C THR A 380 -23.47 2.07 -1.34
N ASN A 381 -23.35 1.39 -2.49
CA ASN A 381 -22.61 0.15 -2.67
C ASN A 381 -21.81 0.25 -3.98
N VAL A 382 -20.53 -0.15 -3.95
CA VAL A 382 -19.71 -0.21 -5.16
C VAL A 382 -20.27 -1.31 -6.06
N SER A 383 -20.62 -0.94 -7.28
CA SER A 383 -21.13 -1.85 -8.30
C SER A 383 -20.14 -2.06 -9.44
N GLY A 384 -18.99 -1.40 -9.42
CA GLY A 384 -17.90 -1.62 -10.35
C GLY A 384 -16.90 -0.49 -10.25
N SER A 385 -15.68 -0.74 -10.72
CA SER A 385 -14.59 0.22 -10.63
C SER A 385 -13.79 0.28 -11.92
N PHE A 386 -13.20 1.44 -12.16
CA PHE A 386 -12.36 1.69 -13.32
C PHE A 386 -11.06 2.35 -12.88
N LEU A 387 -9.93 1.68 -13.13
CA LEU A 387 -8.61 2.26 -12.94
C LEU A 387 -8.11 2.83 -14.28
N ALA A 388 -8.01 4.15 -14.35
CA ALA A 388 -7.46 4.86 -15.50
C ALA A 388 -6.09 5.44 -15.15
N LEU A 389 -5.02 4.72 -15.51
CA LEU A 389 -3.67 5.23 -15.25
C LEU A 389 -3.27 6.30 -16.27
N GLY A 390 -3.55 6.04 -17.54
CA GLY A 390 -3.23 6.97 -18.63
C GLY A 390 -1.73 7.23 -18.79
N LEU A 391 -0.86 6.29 -18.42
CA LEU A 391 0.59 6.49 -18.57
C LEU A 391 0.96 6.60 -20.05
N THR A 392 1.89 7.50 -20.39
CA THR A 392 2.42 7.58 -21.74
C THR A 392 3.33 6.41 -22.05
N ARG A 393 3.10 5.76 -23.20
CA ARG A 393 4.02 4.96 -24.04
C ARG A 393 4.92 3.91 -23.38
N THR A 394 5.70 4.24 -22.37
CA THR A 394 6.59 3.36 -21.62
C THR A 394 6.03 3.23 -20.21
N PRO A 395 5.14 2.25 -19.94
CA PRO A 395 4.55 2.10 -18.62
C PRO A 395 5.59 1.74 -17.57
N ASP A 396 5.53 2.41 -16.42
CA ASP A 396 6.08 1.85 -15.18
C ASP A 396 5.05 0.90 -14.59
N VAL A 397 5.23 -0.41 -14.82
CA VAL A 397 4.30 -1.47 -14.38
C VAL A 397 4.00 -1.42 -12.88
N ARG A 398 4.97 -0.94 -12.09
CA ARG A 398 4.87 -0.82 -10.63
C ARG A 398 3.77 0.16 -10.22
N ILE A 399 3.47 1.18 -11.04
CA ILE A 399 2.35 2.09 -10.78
C ILE A 399 1.02 1.33 -10.82
N THR A 400 0.85 0.37 -11.74
CA THR A 400 -0.37 -0.46 -11.79
C THR A 400 -0.50 -1.30 -10.54
N ALA A 401 0.58 -1.97 -10.13
CA ALA A 401 0.58 -2.79 -8.93
C ALA A 401 0.28 -1.93 -7.69
N LEU A 402 0.99 -0.82 -7.53
CA LEU A 402 0.79 0.12 -6.44
C LEU A 402 -0.65 0.64 -6.41
N SER A 403 -1.25 0.95 -7.56
CA SER A 403 -2.63 1.44 -7.62
C SER A 403 -3.65 0.47 -7.06
N LEU A 404 -3.50 -0.82 -7.36
CA LEU A 404 -4.40 -1.85 -6.86
C LEU A 404 -4.14 -2.13 -5.38
N LEU A 405 -2.88 -2.22 -4.96
CA LEU A 405 -2.51 -2.48 -3.57
C LEU A 405 -2.85 -1.31 -2.64
N SER A 406 -2.72 -0.06 -3.11
CA SER A 406 -3.14 1.12 -2.35
C SER A 406 -4.67 1.25 -2.26
N TYR A 407 -5.42 0.68 -3.21
CA TYR A 407 -6.88 0.71 -3.17
C TYR A 407 -7.47 -0.41 -2.31
N TYR A 408 -6.98 -1.63 -2.46
CA TYR A 408 -7.48 -2.80 -1.74
C TYR A 408 -6.85 -2.99 -0.36
N GLU A 409 -5.71 -2.33 -0.12
CA GLU A 409 -4.98 -2.32 1.16
C GLU A 409 -4.78 -3.72 1.80
N PRO A 410 -4.33 -4.75 1.05
CA PRO A 410 -4.09 -6.07 1.64
C PRO A 410 -2.99 -5.98 2.72
N ARG A 411 -3.26 -6.50 3.91
CA ARG A 411 -2.28 -6.48 5.00
C ARG A 411 -1.11 -7.40 4.68
N VAL A 412 0.10 -6.95 4.97
CA VAL A 412 1.30 -7.76 4.88
C VAL A 412 1.70 -8.20 6.27
N TYR A 413 1.70 -9.52 6.51
CA TYR A 413 2.15 -10.11 7.76
C TYR A 413 3.61 -10.55 7.61
N ALA A 414 4.47 -10.13 8.55
CA ALA A 414 5.76 -10.76 8.71
C ALA A 414 5.53 -12.20 9.15
N SER A 415 5.84 -13.18 8.28
CA SER A 415 5.95 -14.55 8.75
C SER A 415 7.22 -14.60 9.59
N GLU A 416 7.10 -14.89 10.88
CA GLU A 416 8.10 -15.53 11.76
C GLU A 416 8.10 -14.97 13.21
N TYR A 417 7.13 -15.40 14.01
CA TYR A 417 7.31 -15.38 15.48
C TYR A 417 7.27 -16.79 16.11
N THR A 418 7.21 -17.86 15.32
CA THR A 418 7.00 -19.23 15.84
C THR A 418 8.02 -20.27 15.40
N ALA A 419 8.95 -19.96 14.49
CA ALA A 419 10.00 -20.90 14.11
C ALA A 419 11.14 -20.89 15.15
N THR A 420 11.52 -22.06 15.65
CA THR A 420 12.61 -22.19 16.63
C THR A 420 13.94 -21.75 16.01
N GLY A 421 14.69 -20.88 16.68
CA GLY A 421 15.99 -20.38 16.20
C GLY A 421 15.93 -19.19 15.22
N THR A 422 14.75 -18.61 14.96
CA THR A 422 14.62 -17.42 14.11
C THR A 422 14.43 -16.12 14.90
N SER A 423 13.98 -16.22 16.15
CA SER A 423 13.81 -15.10 17.08
C SER A 423 14.47 -15.37 18.43
N ARG A 424 14.99 -14.30 19.05
CA ARG A 424 15.49 -14.29 20.43
C ARG A 424 14.80 -13.19 21.21
N MET A 425 14.44 -13.47 22.46
CA MET A 425 13.90 -12.48 23.37
C MET A 425 15.02 -11.89 24.20
N VAL A 426 15.25 -10.58 24.07
CA VAL A 426 16.19 -9.83 24.90
C VAL A 426 15.42 -9.18 26.04
N VAL A 427 15.90 -9.39 27.25
CA VAL A 427 15.35 -8.82 28.48
C VAL A 427 16.38 -7.89 29.06
N LEU A 428 16.04 -6.61 29.20
CA LEU A 428 16.87 -5.61 29.89
C LEU A 428 16.18 -5.20 31.17
N GLN A 429 16.80 -5.56 32.29
CA GLN A 429 16.39 -5.14 33.61
C GLN A 429 17.29 -4.00 34.06
N LEU A 430 16.70 -2.89 34.52
CA LEU A 430 17.42 -1.73 35.03
C LEU A 430 17.07 -1.51 36.50
N GLY A 431 18.05 -1.06 37.29
CA GLY A 431 17.88 -0.60 38.67
C GLY A 431 18.62 0.73 38.89
N LEU A 432 18.22 1.46 39.92
CA LEU A 432 18.87 2.73 40.30
C LEU A 432 19.76 2.54 41.52
N VAL A 433 20.96 3.10 41.47
CA VAL A 433 21.88 3.13 42.61
C VAL A 433 21.90 4.55 43.19
N GLY A 434 21.52 4.69 44.46
CA GLY A 434 21.73 5.92 45.24
C GLY A 434 20.64 6.99 45.14
N GLY A 435 19.35 6.64 45.28
CA GLY A 435 18.27 7.60 45.47
C GLY A 435 17.11 7.02 46.27
N SER A 436 16.99 7.43 47.54
CA SER A 436 15.77 7.34 48.35
C SER A 436 14.97 8.62 48.19
#